data_AF-A0A955CBE2-F1
#
_entry.id   AF-A0A955CBE2-F1
#
_cell.length_a   1.000
_cell.length_b   1.000
_cell.length_c   1.000
_cell.angle_alpha   90.00
_cell.angle_beta   90.00
_cell.angle_gamma   90.00
#
_symmetry.space_group_name_H-M   'P 1'
#
loop_
_entity.id
_entity.type
_entity.pdbx_description
1 polymer ?
#
loop_
_entity_poly.entity_id
_entity_poly.type
_entity_poly.pdbx_seq_one_letter_code
_entity_poly.pdbx_strand_id
1 'polypeptide(L)'
;YGGAGYNRSKRPDLSNTQMMLEALHESGLPEDHPVYQKALKFVSRCQMNDATNDQSFASRGADGGFIYSPNAGGESKASQGLFEIGTPRRSYGSMTYAGFKSMLYCGVERDDPRIQACLTWIRNNYTLDVNPGMPDRDAADGLYYYLHVFARAMRVWGEPVIADAKGESHVWREELCEKLLSLQRKDGAWANDAHRWMESDANYATALSVLSMQIALEND
;
A
#
# COMPACT_ATOMS: atom_id res chain seq x y z
N TYR A 1 -13.65 5.86 12.19
CA TYR A 1 -14.78 4.97 11.86
C TYR A 1 -14.33 4.02 10.76
N GLY A 2 -14.70 2.74 10.80
CA GLY A 2 -14.48 1.78 9.70
C GLY A 2 -13.13 1.05 9.66
N GLY A 3 -12.04 1.69 10.11
CA GLY A 3 -10.72 1.06 10.12
C GLY A 3 -10.41 0.25 11.38
N ALA A 4 -9.32 -0.52 11.32
CA ALA A 4 -8.74 -1.28 12.42
C ALA A 4 -7.40 -0.69 12.88
N GLY A 5 -7.09 -0.84 14.16
CA GLY A 5 -5.83 -0.40 14.77
C GLY A 5 -5.35 -1.40 15.80
N TYR A 6 -4.06 -1.33 16.13
CA TYR A 6 -3.36 -2.35 16.92
C TYR A 6 -2.96 -1.89 18.33
N ASN A 7 -3.06 -0.59 18.62
CA ASN A 7 -2.65 -0.01 19.89
C ASN A 7 -3.80 0.01 20.91
N ARG A 8 -3.49 0.36 22.17
CA ARG A 8 -4.48 0.46 23.25
C ARG A 8 -5.61 1.45 22.95
N SER A 9 -5.33 2.52 22.21
CA SER A 9 -6.33 3.50 21.80
C SER A 9 -7.18 3.03 20.60
N LYS A 10 -6.86 1.87 20.01
CA LYS A 10 -7.49 1.28 18.82
C LYS A 10 -7.63 2.30 17.68
N ARG A 11 -6.70 3.26 17.60
CA ARG A 11 -6.70 4.29 16.56
C ARG A 11 -6.42 3.61 15.23
N PRO A 12 -7.32 3.69 14.25
CA PRO A 12 -7.17 2.91 13.03
C PRO A 12 -6.10 3.48 12.08
N ASP A 13 -5.46 2.57 11.38
CA ASP A 13 -4.47 2.84 10.34
C ASP A 13 -4.69 1.90 9.15
N LEU A 14 -4.19 2.30 7.98
CA LEU A 14 -4.40 1.56 6.75
C LEU A 14 -3.58 0.26 6.71
N SER A 15 -2.44 0.22 7.39
CA SER A 15 -1.58 -0.96 7.48
C SER A 15 -2.29 -2.14 8.16
N ASN A 16 -3.07 -1.90 9.20
CA ASN A 16 -3.86 -2.93 9.89
C ASN A 16 -5.24 -3.13 9.25
N THR A 17 -5.85 -2.05 8.74
CA THR A 17 -7.16 -2.14 8.08
C THR A 17 -7.10 -3.01 6.83
N GLN A 18 -6.03 -2.95 6.04
CA GLN A 18 -5.88 -3.80 4.85
C GLN A 18 -5.79 -5.30 5.22
N MET A 19 -5.10 -5.65 6.32
CA MET A 19 -5.04 -7.02 6.81
C MET A 19 -6.41 -7.51 7.32
N MET A 20 -7.16 -6.64 8.01
CA MET A 20 -8.53 -6.94 8.43
C MET A 20 -9.44 -7.21 7.23
N LEU A 21 -9.42 -6.34 6.23
CA LEU A 21 -10.26 -6.47 5.04
C LEU A 21 -9.99 -7.76 4.28
N GLU A 22 -8.71 -8.10 4.15
CA GLU A 22 -8.27 -9.32 3.52
C GLU A 22 -8.70 -10.57 4.29
N ALA A 23 -8.54 -10.58 5.61
CA ALA A 23 -9.01 -11.69 6.43
C ALA A 23 -10.54 -11.87 6.36
N LEU A 24 -11.30 -10.77 6.29
CA LEU A 24 -12.76 -10.84 6.09
C LEU A 24 -13.10 -11.44 4.72
N HIS A 25 -12.40 -11.01 3.67
CA HIS A 25 -12.58 -11.54 2.32
C HIS A 25 -12.23 -13.04 2.25
N GLU A 26 -11.05 -13.42 2.72
CA GLU A 26 -10.57 -14.82 2.74
C GLU A 26 -11.44 -15.73 3.63
N SER A 27 -12.13 -15.19 4.64
CA SER A 27 -13.09 -15.95 5.45
C SER A 27 -14.38 -16.33 4.71
N GLY A 28 -14.61 -15.79 3.51
CA GLY A 28 -15.83 -15.99 2.74
C GLY A 28 -17.00 -15.10 3.20
N LEU A 29 -16.73 -14.00 3.91
CA LEU A 29 -17.77 -13.06 4.30
C LEU A 29 -18.40 -12.44 3.04
N PRO A 30 -19.73 -12.44 2.89
CA PRO A 30 -20.41 -11.94 1.69
C PRO A 30 -19.98 -10.52 1.31
N GLU A 31 -19.76 -10.27 0.02
CA GLU A 31 -19.26 -8.98 -0.51
C GLU A 31 -20.20 -7.80 -0.19
N ASP A 32 -21.50 -8.05 -0.06
CA ASP A 32 -22.51 -7.06 0.33
C ASP A 32 -22.59 -6.81 1.84
N HIS A 33 -21.75 -7.50 2.64
CA HIS A 33 -21.77 -7.35 4.09
C HIS A 33 -21.45 -5.89 4.48
N PRO A 34 -22.22 -5.26 5.39
CA PRO A 34 -22.09 -3.84 5.71
C PRO A 34 -20.71 -3.41 6.24
N VAL A 35 -19.87 -4.35 6.68
CA VAL A 35 -18.51 -4.06 7.15
C VAL A 35 -17.63 -3.45 6.05
N TYR A 36 -17.77 -3.93 4.81
CA TYR A 36 -16.96 -3.45 3.68
C TYR A 36 -17.24 -1.99 3.39
N GLN A 37 -18.52 -1.59 3.38
CA GLN A 37 -18.91 -0.19 3.19
C GLN A 37 -18.41 0.72 4.34
N LYS A 38 -18.39 0.21 5.57
CA LYS A 38 -17.83 0.95 6.72
C LYS A 38 -16.33 1.13 6.57
N ALA A 39 -15.61 0.07 6.21
CA ALA A 39 -14.17 0.09 5.98
C ALA A 39 -13.79 0.96 4.78
N LEU A 40 -14.55 0.90 3.68
CA LEU A 40 -14.35 1.72 2.49
C LEU A 40 -14.39 3.22 2.80
N LYS A 41 -15.23 3.66 3.75
CA LYS A 41 -15.23 5.06 4.20
C LYS A 41 -13.91 5.46 4.87
N PHE A 42 -13.30 4.56 5.64
CA PHE A 42 -11.97 4.79 6.20
C PHE A 42 -10.91 4.82 5.09
N VAL A 43 -10.90 3.80 4.23
CA VAL A 43 -9.93 3.64 3.13
C VAL A 43 -9.98 4.83 2.18
N SER A 44 -11.18 5.27 1.77
CA SER A 44 -11.36 6.42 0.87
C SER A 44 -10.82 7.71 1.48
N ARG A 45 -10.92 7.88 2.81
CA ARG A 45 -10.36 9.05 3.52
C ARG A 45 -8.84 8.99 3.66
N CYS A 46 -8.21 7.82 3.48
CA CYS A 46 -6.76 7.71 3.36
C CYS A 46 -6.25 8.11 1.98
N GLN A 47 -7.10 8.18 0.94
CA GLN A 47 -6.66 8.54 -0.40
C GLN A 47 -6.48 10.05 -0.54
N MET A 48 -5.37 10.49 -1.13
CA MET A 48 -5.11 11.89 -1.44
C MET A 48 -5.74 12.30 -2.77
N ASN A 49 -7.06 12.47 -2.72
CA ASN A 49 -7.89 12.88 -3.86
C ASN A 49 -9.03 13.80 -3.39
N ASP A 50 -8.90 15.10 -3.64
CA ASP A 50 -9.84 16.16 -3.24
C ASP A 50 -11.24 15.93 -3.81
N ALA A 51 -11.34 15.33 -5.00
CA ALA A 51 -12.62 15.06 -5.64
C ALA A 51 -13.46 14.00 -4.90
N THR A 52 -12.83 13.14 -4.10
CA THR A 52 -13.48 11.98 -3.46
C THR A 52 -13.23 11.87 -1.95
N ASN A 53 -12.36 12.70 -1.38
CA ASN A 53 -12.03 12.70 0.03
C ASN A 53 -12.60 13.94 0.74
N ASP A 54 -13.51 13.71 1.68
CA ASP A 54 -14.24 14.75 2.41
C ASP A 54 -13.43 15.39 3.58
N GLN A 55 -12.13 15.12 3.68
CA GLN A 55 -11.27 15.61 4.76
C GLN A 55 -10.46 16.84 4.32
N SER A 56 -10.36 17.85 5.19
CA SER A 56 -9.67 19.12 4.89
C SER A 56 -8.17 18.96 4.56
N PHE A 57 -7.49 17.96 5.11
CA PHE A 57 -6.09 17.67 4.81
C PHE A 57 -5.87 17.12 3.39
N ALA A 58 -6.95 16.64 2.74
CA ALA A 58 -6.92 16.15 1.37
C ALA A 58 -7.23 17.25 0.34
N SER A 59 -7.61 18.44 0.80
CA SER A 59 -7.89 19.57 -0.09
C SER A 59 -6.67 19.88 -0.97
N ARG A 60 -6.90 20.06 -2.28
CA ARG A 60 -5.86 20.21 -3.32
C ARG A 60 -4.97 19.00 -3.54
N GLY A 61 -5.21 17.88 -2.85
CA GLY A 61 -4.55 16.60 -3.12
C GLY A 61 -5.14 15.98 -4.38
N ALA A 62 -4.31 15.62 -5.34
CA ALA A 62 -4.78 15.00 -6.59
C ALA A 62 -3.83 13.91 -7.07
N ASP A 63 -2.93 13.42 -6.21
CA ASP A 63 -1.95 12.41 -6.60
C ASP A 63 -2.59 11.01 -6.74
N GLY A 64 -3.71 10.75 -6.05
CA GLY A 64 -4.44 9.49 -6.11
C GLY A 64 -3.86 8.37 -5.24
N GLY A 65 -2.71 8.60 -4.59
CA GLY A 65 -2.09 7.66 -3.67
C GLY A 65 -2.70 7.76 -2.26
N PHE A 66 -2.12 7.02 -1.30
CA PHE A 66 -2.69 6.91 0.05
C PHE A 66 -1.70 7.23 1.16
N ILE A 67 -2.26 7.66 2.29
CA ILE A 67 -1.56 7.91 3.55
C ILE A 67 -1.85 6.83 4.59
N TYR A 68 -1.14 6.90 5.71
CA TYR A 68 -1.22 5.90 6.79
C TYR A 68 -2.56 5.94 7.54
N SER A 69 -3.09 7.13 7.82
CA SER A 69 -4.34 7.27 8.56
C SER A 69 -4.98 8.64 8.28
N PRO A 70 -6.32 8.77 8.21
CA PRO A 70 -6.98 10.06 8.10
C PRO A 70 -7.07 10.79 9.46
N ASN A 71 -6.68 10.11 10.56
CA ASN A 71 -6.78 10.66 11.90
C ASN A 71 -5.77 11.79 12.14
N ALA A 72 -6.09 12.68 13.10
CA ALA A 72 -5.26 13.84 13.47
C ALA A 72 -4.86 14.72 12.27
N GLY A 73 -5.78 14.95 11.33
CA GLY A 73 -5.54 15.81 10.17
C GLY A 73 -4.66 15.16 9.09
N GLY A 74 -4.75 13.83 8.95
CA GLY A 74 -4.00 13.06 7.96
C GLY A 74 -2.57 12.79 8.41
N GLU A 75 -2.26 11.52 8.65
CA GLU A 75 -0.96 11.02 9.03
C GLU A 75 -0.31 10.32 7.84
N SER A 76 0.85 10.82 7.42
CA SER A 76 1.72 10.16 6.46
C SER A 76 3.13 10.01 7.03
N LYS A 77 3.70 8.81 6.92
CA LYS A 77 5.10 8.56 7.30
C LYS A 77 6.09 9.17 6.30
N ALA A 78 5.62 9.55 5.12
CA ALA A 78 6.42 10.19 4.08
C ALA A 78 6.53 11.72 4.20
N SER A 79 5.82 12.34 5.14
CA SER A 79 5.75 13.80 5.25
C SER A 79 6.48 14.42 6.45
N GLN A 80 7.31 13.65 7.17
CA GLN A 80 8.27 14.11 8.20
C GLN A 80 7.78 15.12 9.26
N GLY A 81 6.47 15.23 9.51
CA GLY A 81 5.92 16.04 10.61
C GLY A 81 5.94 17.56 10.38
N LEU A 82 6.37 18.06 9.23
CA LEU A 82 6.26 19.47 8.87
C LEU A 82 4.94 19.70 8.15
N PHE A 83 3.96 20.28 8.85
CA PHE A 83 2.64 20.49 8.27
C PHE A 83 2.07 21.85 8.61
N GLU A 84 1.94 22.67 7.56
CA GLU A 84 1.00 23.77 7.56
C GLU A 84 -0.43 23.24 7.32
N ILE A 85 -1.41 23.93 7.90
CA ILE A 85 -2.83 23.63 7.65
C ILE A 85 -3.13 23.88 6.17
N GLY A 86 -3.75 22.90 5.50
CA GLY A 86 -4.15 23.01 4.10
C GLY A 86 -3.12 22.48 3.09
N THR A 87 -1.98 21.93 3.53
CA THR A 87 -1.04 21.24 2.63
C THR A 87 -1.37 19.75 2.52
N PRO A 88 -1.57 19.22 1.29
CA PRO A 88 -1.79 17.79 1.05
C PRO A 88 -0.71 16.93 1.71
N ARG A 89 -1.13 15.81 2.30
CA ARG A 89 -0.20 14.81 2.85
C ARG A 89 0.43 14.01 1.71
N ARG A 90 1.69 13.60 1.86
CA ARG A 90 2.41 12.86 0.83
C ARG A 90 1.97 11.40 0.84
N SER A 91 1.49 10.91 -0.30
CA SER A 91 1.22 9.49 -0.51
C SER A 91 2.50 8.67 -0.63
N TYR A 92 2.47 7.38 -0.28
CA TYR A 92 3.64 6.49 -0.41
C TYR A 92 3.27 5.04 -0.65
N GLY A 93 4.20 4.29 -1.24
CA GLY A 93 3.96 3.02 -1.92
C GLY A 93 3.22 2.00 -1.09
N SER A 94 3.75 1.65 0.08
CA SER A 94 3.12 0.63 0.95
C SER A 94 1.67 0.97 1.31
N MET A 95 1.33 2.25 1.52
CA MET A 95 -0.06 2.63 1.79
C MET A 95 -0.90 2.73 0.53
N THR A 96 -0.33 3.17 -0.59
CA THR A 96 -1.06 3.21 -1.87
C THR A 96 -1.50 1.81 -2.30
N TYR A 97 -0.61 0.81 -2.27
CA TYR A 97 -0.98 -0.57 -2.59
C TYR A 97 -1.92 -1.18 -1.54
N ALA A 98 -1.77 -0.84 -0.26
CA ALA A 98 -2.72 -1.26 0.78
C ALA A 98 -4.13 -0.70 0.53
N GLY A 99 -4.23 0.58 0.18
CA GLY A 99 -5.49 1.27 -0.14
C GLY A 99 -6.13 0.71 -1.40
N PHE A 100 -5.33 0.50 -2.45
CA PHE A 100 -5.76 -0.10 -3.70
C PHE A 100 -6.40 -1.47 -3.49
N LYS A 101 -5.65 -2.39 -2.86
CA LYS A 101 -6.14 -3.72 -2.52
C LYS A 101 -7.41 -3.68 -1.67
N SER A 102 -7.43 -2.78 -0.68
CA SER A 102 -8.58 -2.61 0.21
C SER A 102 -9.84 -2.15 -0.54
N MET A 103 -9.70 -1.27 -1.53
CA MET A 103 -10.84 -0.84 -2.37
C MET A 103 -11.37 -2.00 -3.22
N LEU A 104 -10.48 -2.82 -3.79
CA LEU A 104 -10.87 -4.02 -4.55
C LEU A 104 -11.64 -5.02 -3.66
N TYR A 105 -11.14 -5.32 -2.46
CA TYR A 105 -11.88 -6.17 -1.50
C TYR A 105 -13.22 -5.56 -1.02
N CYS A 106 -13.38 -4.25 -1.11
CA CYS A 106 -14.66 -3.59 -0.81
C CYS A 106 -15.62 -3.55 -2.01
N GLY A 107 -15.30 -4.21 -3.13
CA GLY A 107 -16.13 -4.24 -4.33
C GLY A 107 -16.18 -2.90 -5.07
N VAL A 108 -15.13 -2.07 -4.98
CA VAL A 108 -15.05 -0.85 -5.78
C VAL A 108 -14.71 -1.21 -7.23
N GLU A 109 -15.56 -0.79 -8.15
CA GLU A 109 -15.42 -1.08 -9.57
C GLU A 109 -14.13 -0.52 -10.17
N ARG A 110 -13.62 -1.21 -11.19
CA ARG A 110 -12.34 -0.86 -11.83
C ARG A 110 -12.34 0.52 -12.48
N ASP A 111 -13.48 1.00 -12.96
CA ASP A 111 -13.65 2.31 -13.59
C ASP A 111 -13.96 3.44 -12.59
N ASP A 112 -14.11 3.12 -11.29
CA ASP A 112 -14.32 4.12 -10.25
C ASP A 112 -13.17 5.15 -10.25
N PRO A 113 -13.47 6.46 -10.18
CA PRO A 113 -12.44 7.50 -10.18
C PRO A 113 -11.36 7.32 -9.12
N ARG A 114 -11.67 6.70 -7.98
CA ARG A 114 -10.71 6.40 -6.91
C ARG A 114 -9.72 5.32 -7.34
N ILE A 115 -10.19 4.27 -8.02
CA ILE A 115 -9.33 3.22 -8.57
C ILE A 115 -8.44 3.79 -9.68
N GLN A 116 -9.02 4.57 -10.61
CA GLN A 116 -8.26 5.17 -11.71
C GLN A 116 -7.19 6.16 -11.23
N ALA A 117 -7.50 6.99 -10.22
CA ALA A 117 -6.52 7.88 -9.60
C ALA A 117 -5.38 7.09 -8.92
N CYS A 118 -5.71 6.00 -8.21
CA CYS A 118 -4.71 5.14 -7.59
C CYS A 118 -3.82 4.43 -8.62
N LEU A 119 -4.40 3.90 -9.71
CA LEU A 119 -3.64 3.30 -10.80
C LEU A 119 -2.71 4.31 -11.45
N THR A 120 -3.17 5.55 -11.65
CA THR A 120 -2.32 6.64 -12.17
C THR A 120 -1.14 6.88 -11.23
N TRP A 121 -1.35 6.94 -9.92
CA TRP A 121 -0.27 7.04 -8.94
C TRP A 121 0.71 5.88 -9.05
N ILE A 122 0.20 4.64 -9.11
CA ILE A 122 1.01 3.42 -9.23
C ILE A 122 1.89 3.48 -10.49
N ARG A 123 1.32 3.81 -11.64
CA ARG A 123 2.06 3.90 -12.91
C ARG A 123 3.15 4.99 -12.89
N ASN A 124 2.86 6.12 -12.25
CA ASN A 124 3.82 7.21 -12.08
C ASN A 124 4.96 6.89 -11.11
N ASN A 125 4.77 5.88 -10.25
CA ASN A 125 5.67 5.56 -9.14
C ASN A 125 6.07 4.08 -9.13
N TYR A 126 5.97 3.39 -10.26
CA TYR A 126 6.31 1.96 -10.34
C TYR A 126 7.82 1.78 -10.13
N THR A 127 8.18 1.06 -9.08
CA THR A 127 9.56 0.70 -8.73
C THR A 127 9.54 -0.41 -7.69
N LEU A 128 10.61 -1.21 -7.66
CA LEU A 128 10.83 -2.24 -6.63
C LEU A 128 12.08 -1.94 -5.79
N ASP A 129 12.73 -0.79 -6.01
CA ASP A 129 14.01 -0.43 -5.38
C ASP A 129 13.86 0.33 -4.07
N VAL A 130 12.76 1.08 -3.94
CA VAL A 130 12.45 1.94 -2.79
C VAL A 130 10.96 1.84 -2.47
N ASN A 131 10.55 2.31 -1.29
CA ASN A 131 9.14 2.55 -0.99
C ASN A 131 8.75 3.93 -1.56
N PRO A 132 8.13 4.00 -2.76
CA PRO A 132 8.01 5.25 -3.50
C PRO A 132 7.22 6.31 -2.72
N GLY A 133 7.59 7.58 -2.90
CA GLY A 133 7.02 8.68 -2.14
C GLY A 133 7.65 8.91 -0.76
N MET A 134 8.42 7.98 -0.22
CA MET A 134 9.24 8.25 0.95
C MET A 134 10.33 9.30 0.62
N PRO A 135 10.72 10.16 1.58
CA PRO A 135 11.86 11.06 1.43
C PRO A 135 13.15 10.27 1.15
N ASP A 136 14.10 10.83 0.38
CA ASP A 136 15.31 10.12 -0.05
C ASP A 136 16.10 9.48 1.09
N ARG A 137 16.21 10.18 2.22
CA ARG A 137 16.90 9.67 3.42
C ARG A 137 16.22 8.46 4.07
N ASP A 138 14.93 8.28 3.81
CA ASP A 138 14.03 7.27 4.37
C ASP A 138 13.54 6.30 3.25
N ALA A 139 14.11 6.36 2.04
CA ALA A 139 13.57 5.67 0.85
C ALA A 139 13.62 4.14 0.98
N ALA A 140 14.60 3.62 1.72
CA ALA A 140 14.73 2.21 2.02
C ALA A 140 13.85 1.76 3.20
N ASP A 141 13.27 2.68 3.98
CA ASP A 141 12.44 2.29 5.13
C ASP A 141 11.20 1.52 4.65
N GLY A 142 11.00 0.32 5.19
CA GLY A 142 9.81 -0.48 4.89
C GLY A 142 9.80 -1.09 3.50
N LEU A 143 10.97 -1.26 2.86
CA LEU A 143 11.10 -1.82 1.52
C LEU A 143 10.48 -3.22 1.43
N TYR A 144 10.83 -4.13 2.34
CA TYR A 144 10.32 -5.51 2.28
C TYR A 144 8.81 -5.58 2.54
N TYR A 145 8.31 -4.75 3.46
CA TYR A 145 6.88 -4.61 3.70
C TYR A 145 6.16 -4.01 2.49
N TYR A 146 6.75 -3.00 1.85
CA TYR A 146 6.25 -2.44 0.61
C TYR A 146 6.13 -3.50 -0.49
N LEU A 147 7.21 -4.25 -0.74
CA LEU A 147 7.23 -5.33 -1.74
C LEU A 147 6.18 -6.41 -1.46
N HIS A 148 5.96 -6.74 -0.18
CA HIS A 148 4.93 -7.69 0.21
C HIS A 148 3.51 -7.18 -0.05
N VAL A 149 3.22 -5.92 0.31
CA VAL A 149 1.90 -5.33 0.05
C VAL A 149 1.67 -5.11 -1.44
N PHE A 150 2.72 -4.72 -2.18
CA PHE A 150 2.73 -4.66 -3.65
C PHE A 150 2.29 -5.99 -4.25
N ALA A 151 2.95 -7.09 -3.88
CA ALA A 151 2.66 -8.43 -4.42
C ALA A 151 1.18 -8.80 -4.20
N ARG A 152 0.67 -8.60 -2.98
CA ARG A 152 -0.73 -8.90 -2.64
C ARG A 152 -1.71 -8.04 -3.43
N ALA A 153 -1.44 -6.74 -3.55
CA ALA A 153 -2.31 -5.83 -4.28
C ALA A 153 -2.34 -6.14 -5.79
N MET A 154 -1.18 -6.40 -6.38
CA MET A 154 -1.06 -6.75 -7.80
C MET A 154 -1.73 -8.09 -8.11
N ARG A 155 -1.66 -9.06 -7.19
CA ARG A 155 -2.41 -10.31 -7.32
C ARG A 155 -3.92 -10.09 -7.33
N VAL A 156 -4.46 -9.29 -6.41
CA VAL A 156 -5.90 -8.97 -6.37
C VAL A 156 -6.33 -8.18 -7.60
N TRP A 157 -5.44 -7.35 -8.15
CA TRP A 157 -5.67 -6.67 -9.41
C TRP A 157 -5.74 -7.62 -10.61
N GLY A 158 -5.05 -8.75 -10.58
CA GLY A 158 -5.17 -9.83 -11.55
C GLY A 158 -4.53 -9.57 -12.93
N GLU A 159 -4.12 -8.34 -13.24
CA GLU A 159 -3.41 -8.07 -14.49
C GLU A 159 -1.95 -8.55 -14.40
N PRO A 160 -1.45 -9.32 -15.39
CA PRO A 160 -0.08 -9.82 -15.39
C PRO A 160 0.94 -8.73 -15.70
N VAL A 161 0.52 -7.67 -16.38
CA VAL A 161 1.38 -6.58 -16.85
C VAL A 161 0.83 -5.25 -16.38
N ILE A 162 1.73 -4.36 -15.94
CA ILE A 162 1.42 -2.96 -15.69
C ILE A 162 2.30 -2.07 -16.56
N ALA A 163 1.68 -1.15 -17.29
CA ALA A 163 2.42 -0.12 -18.03
C ALA A 163 2.70 1.06 -17.11
N ASP A 164 3.95 1.49 -17.00
CA ASP A 164 4.32 2.68 -16.24
C ASP A 164 3.92 3.98 -16.97
N ALA A 165 4.23 5.13 -16.36
CA ALA A 165 3.91 6.44 -16.94
C ALA A 165 4.67 6.77 -18.24
N LYS A 166 5.75 6.06 -18.53
CA LYS A 166 6.52 6.19 -19.78
C LYS A 166 6.02 5.22 -20.86
N GLY A 167 5.08 4.33 -20.51
CA GLY A 167 4.56 3.29 -21.39
C GLY A 167 5.41 2.01 -21.40
N GLU A 168 6.39 1.89 -20.50
CA GLU A 168 7.17 0.67 -20.32
C GLU A 168 6.29 -0.40 -19.67
N SER A 169 6.33 -1.62 -20.22
CA SER A 169 5.50 -2.73 -19.75
C SER A 169 6.26 -3.59 -18.75
N HIS A 170 5.67 -3.78 -17.57
CA HIS A 170 6.28 -4.51 -16.46
C HIS A 170 5.55 -5.81 -16.18
N VAL A 171 6.24 -6.95 -16.33
CA VAL A 171 5.75 -8.26 -15.90
C VAL A 171 6.04 -8.39 -14.41
N TRP A 172 5.18 -7.79 -13.59
CA TRP A 172 5.47 -7.51 -12.19
C TRP A 172 5.86 -8.73 -11.35
N ARG A 173 5.32 -9.92 -11.69
CA ARG A 173 5.64 -11.19 -10.99
C ARG A 173 7.11 -11.56 -11.17
N GLU A 174 7.60 -11.50 -12.40
CA GLU A 174 8.99 -11.81 -12.76
C GLU A 174 9.93 -10.78 -12.13
N GLU A 175 9.64 -9.50 -12.32
CA GLU A 175 10.46 -8.41 -11.80
C GLU A 175 10.55 -8.43 -10.26
N LEU A 176 9.46 -8.75 -9.56
CA LEU A 176 9.46 -8.91 -8.11
C LEU A 176 10.35 -10.06 -7.66
N CYS A 177 10.24 -11.22 -8.31
CA CYS A 177 11.08 -12.37 -8.01
C CYS A 177 12.56 -12.07 -8.28
N GLU A 178 12.90 -11.47 -9.42
CA GLU A 178 14.27 -11.06 -9.76
C GLU A 178 14.82 -10.06 -8.73
N LYS A 179 14.01 -9.06 -8.36
CA LYS A 179 14.40 -8.07 -7.35
C LYS A 179 14.69 -8.75 -6.01
N LEU A 180 13.79 -9.60 -5.52
CA LEU A 180 13.99 -10.29 -4.24
C LEU A 180 15.22 -11.20 -4.30
N LEU A 181 15.44 -11.96 -5.37
CA LEU A 181 16.64 -12.76 -5.54
C LEU A 181 17.92 -11.91 -5.51
N SER A 182 17.90 -10.71 -6.12
CA SER A 182 19.04 -9.79 -6.11
C SER A 182 19.38 -9.24 -4.71
N LEU A 183 18.37 -9.15 -3.83
CA LEU A 183 18.51 -8.69 -2.45
C LEU A 183 18.89 -9.82 -1.48
N GLN A 184 18.83 -11.08 -1.92
CA GLN A 184 19.11 -12.22 -1.05
C GLN A 184 20.58 -12.22 -0.63
N ARG A 185 20.84 -12.32 0.67
CA ARG A 185 22.18 -12.48 1.20
C ARG A 185 22.71 -13.89 0.93
N LYS A 186 24.04 -14.07 1.06
CA LYS A 186 24.71 -15.37 0.85
C LYS A 186 24.24 -16.48 1.79
N ASP A 187 23.74 -16.13 2.97
CA ASP A 187 23.15 -17.05 3.95
C ASP A 187 21.69 -17.42 3.64
N GLY A 188 21.14 -16.91 2.54
CA GLY A 188 19.77 -17.15 2.09
C GLY A 188 18.72 -16.22 2.72
N ALA A 189 19.12 -15.37 3.67
CA ALA A 189 18.21 -14.46 4.35
C ALA A 189 18.07 -13.11 3.62
N TRP A 190 17.03 -12.37 4.00
CA TRP A 190 16.86 -10.96 3.67
C TRP A 190 16.90 -10.13 4.94
N ALA A 191 17.47 -8.94 4.86
CA ALA A 191 17.44 -7.93 5.90
C ALA A 191 17.62 -6.56 5.24
N ASN A 192 17.09 -5.53 5.87
CA ASN A 192 17.29 -4.15 5.47
C ASN A 192 18.37 -3.51 6.33
N ASP A 193 19.25 -2.73 5.70
CA ASP A 193 20.19 -1.88 6.44
C ASP A 193 19.45 -0.74 7.17
N ALA A 194 18.28 -0.33 6.65
CA ALA A 194 17.39 0.60 7.32
C ALA A 194 16.69 -0.08 8.53
N HIS A 195 16.89 0.48 9.72
CA HIS A 195 16.42 -0.12 10.98
C HIS A 195 14.94 0.14 11.30
N ARG A 196 14.29 1.08 10.61
CA ARG A 196 12.89 1.41 10.91
C ARG A 196 11.98 0.24 10.53
N TRP A 197 10.92 0.09 11.33
CA TRP A 197 9.87 -0.92 11.13
C TRP A 197 10.35 -2.37 11.11
N MET A 198 11.41 -2.65 11.89
CA MET A 198 11.94 -3.99 12.17
C MET A 198 12.51 -4.73 10.96
N GLU A 199 12.75 -4.05 9.83
CA GLU A 199 13.27 -4.74 8.64
C GLU A 199 14.74 -5.15 8.74
N SER A 200 15.47 -4.66 9.75
CA SER A 200 16.80 -5.19 10.07
C SER A 200 16.76 -6.54 10.80
N ASP A 201 15.59 -7.00 11.26
CA ASP A 201 15.41 -8.38 11.73
C ASP A 201 15.29 -9.31 10.52
N ALA A 202 16.29 -10.17 10.35
CA ALA A 202 16.36 -11.09 9.22
C ALA A 202 15.19 -12.09 9.18
N ASN A 203 14.61 -12.47 10.33
CA ASN A 203 13.45 -13.38 10.33
C ASN A 203 12.24 -12.70 9.71
N TYR A 204 12.02 -11.43 10.04
CA TYR A 204 10.89 -10.64 9.54
C TYR A 204 11.03 -10.37 8.04
N ALA A 205 12.18 -9.83 7.60
CA ALA A 205 12.40 -9.51 6.20
C ALA A 205 12.44 -10.78 5.31
N THR A 206 12.99 -11.89 5.81
CA THR A 206 12.97 -13.18 5.10
C THR A 206 11.55 -13.71 4.94
N ALA A 207 10.73 -13.67 6.00
CA ALA A 207 9.34 -14.13 5.92
C ALA A 207 8.54 -13.33 4.89
N LEU A 208 8.66 -11.99 4.89
CA LEU A 208 8.02 -11.14 3.89
C LEU A 208 8.50 -11.46 2.47
N SER A 209 9.81 -11.66 2.27
CA SER A 209 10.39 -11.95 0.95
C SER A 209 9.88 -13.29 0.39
N VAL A 210 9.89 -14.34 1.20
CA VAL A 210 9.40 -15.67 0.80
C VAL A 210 7.91 -15.63 0.47
N LEU A 211 7.10 -14.99 1.31
CA LEU A 211 5.66 -14.85 1.06
C LEU A 211 5.38 -14.04 -0.22
N SER A 212 6.17 -13.00 -0.48
CA SER A 212 6.03 -12.17 -1.69
C SER A 212 6.34 -12.97 -2.95
N MET A 213 7.40 -13.78 -2.95
CA MET A 213 7.70 -14.69 -4.07
C MET A 213 6.63 -15.76 -4.22
N GLN A 214 6.12 -16.34 -3.13
CA GLN A 214 5.01 -17.29 -3.19
C GLN A 214 3.79 -16.66 -3.87
N ILE A 215 3.40 -15.44 -3.49
CA ILE A 215 2.29 -14.72 -4.10
C ILE A 215 2.51 -14.51 -5.60
N ALA A 216 3.74 -14.21 -6.03
CA ALA A 216 4.08 -13.99 -7.43
C ALA A 216 4.12 -15.28 -8.26
N LEU A 217 4.44 -16.42 -7.63
CA LEU A 217 4.60 -17.72 -8.29
C LEU A 217 3.33 -18.58 -8.28
N GLU A 218 2.35 -18.26 -7.44
CA GLU A 218 1.07 -18.97 -7.45
C GLU A 218 0.35 -18.74 -8.79
N ASN A 219 -0.06 -19.84 -9.42
CA ASN A 219 -0.90 -19.80 -10.61
C ASN A 219 -2.29 -19.30 -10.23
N ASP A 220 -2.92 -18.56 -11.16
CA ASP A 220 -4.30 -18.09 -11.03
C ASP A 220 -5.31 -19.26 -11.07
#